data_AF-A0A0E9RMX3-F1
#
_entry.id   AF-A0A0E9RMX3-F1
#
_cell.length_a   1.000
_cell.length_b   1.000
_cell.length_c   1.000
_cell.angle_alpha   90.00
_cell.angle_beta   90.00
_cell.angle_gamma   90.00
#
_symmetry.space_group_name_H-M   'P 1'
#
loop_
_entity.id
_entity.type
_entity.pdbx_description
1 polymer ?
#
loop_
_entity_poly.entity_id
_entity_poly.type
_entity_poly.pdbx_seq_one_letter_code
_entity_poly.pdbx_strand_id
1 'polypeptide(L)' 'MLIIVSYSQSLSLCVYERQKEGEAVMIINLCASVNINVSISLSTSIPVNNPYQSQFF' A
#
# COMPACT_ATOMS: atom_id res chain seq x y z
N MET A 1 -0.48 -9.49 -21.41
CA MET A 1 0.44 -9.78 -20.28
C MET A 1 0.05 -8.87 -19.12
N LEU A 2 0.04 -9.33 -17.86
CA LEU A 2 -0.32 -8.51 -16.70
C LEU A 2 0.93 -8.19 -15.89
N ILE A 3 1.22 -6.91 -15.68
CA ILE A 3 2.29 -6.44 -14.80
C ILE A 3 1.64 -5.79 -13.58
N ILE A 4 2.06 -6.20 -12.39
CA ILE A 4 1.61 -5.62 -11.12
C ILE A 4 2.83 -5.01 -10.43
N VAL A 5 2.73 -3.73 -10.08
CA VAL A 5 3.71 -3.03 -9.25
C VAL A 5 3.04 -2.65 -7.94
N SER A 6 3.63 -3.09 -6.83
CA SER A 6 3.09 -2.87 -5.48
C SER A 6 4.08 -2.09 -4.63
N TYR A 7 3.56 -1.13 -3.86
CA TYR A 7 4.30 -0.35 -2.88
C TYR A 7 3.58 -0.38 -1.54
N SER A 8 4.33 -0.62 -0.47
CA SER A 8 3.82 -0.65 0.90
C SER A 8 4.66 0.26 1.80
N GLN A 9 4.00 1.10 2.59
CA GLN A 9 4.69 1.94 3.58
C GLN A 9 3.92 1.99 4.90
N SER A 10 4.65 1.80 5.99
CA SER A 10 4.13 1.90 7.36
C SER A 10 4.55 3.23 7.99
N LEU A 11 3.61 3.88 8.66
CA LEU A 11 3.85 5.04 9.53
C LEU A 11 3.47 4.65 10.97
N SER A 12 4.35 4.95 11.93
CA SER A 12 4.12 4.68 13.35
C SER A 12 4.26 5.94 14.19
N LEU A 13 3.30 6.17 15.09
CA LEU A 13 3.31 7.26 16.07
C LEU A 13 3.33 6.63 17.47
N CYS A 14 4.26 7.06 18.32
CA CYS A 14 4.32 6.64 19.72
C CYS A 14 4.12 7.85 20.64
N VAL A 15 3.24 7.71 21.61
CA VAL A 15 2.99 8.70 22.67
C VAL A 15 3.51 8.12 23.99
N TYR A 16 4.32 8.92 24.68
CA TYR A 16 4.86 8.60 25.98
C TYR A 16 4.16 9.43 27.04
N GLU A 17 3.42 8.80 27.93
CA GLU A 17 2.79 9.46 29.07
C GLU A 17 3.56 9.11 30.34
N ARG A 18 3.96 10.13 31.10
CA ARG A 18 4.53 9.94 32.44
C ARG A 18 3.42 10.10 33.45
N GLN A 19 3.01 9.00 34.08
CA GLN A 19 2.11 9.04 35.23
C GLN A 19 2.92 8.98 36.52
N LYS A 20 2.55 9.83 37.47
CA LYS A 20 3.03 9.81 38.84
C LYS A 20 1.90 9.35 39.74
N GLU A 21 2.00 8.14 40.27
CA GLU A 21 1.18 7.70 41.40
C GLU A 21 2.11 7.57 42.62
N GLY A 22 1.98 8.50 43.57
CA GLY A 22 2.84 8.56 44.76
C GLY A 22 4.31 8.87 44.43
N GLU A 23 5.24 8.05 44.95
CA GLU A 23 6.70 8.19 44.71
C GLU A 23 7.19 7.49 43.43
N ALA A 24 6.34 6.69 42.78
CA ALA A 24 6.70 5.95 41.57
C ALA A 24 6.33 6.71 40.30
N VAL A 25 7.25 6.75 39.33
CA VAL A 25 7.01 7.26 37.97
C VAL A 25 6.83 6.09 37.02
N MET A 26 5.67 5.97 36.40
CA MET A 26 5.38 4.99 35.35
C MET A 26 5.38 5.67 33.98
N ILE A 27 6.12 5.10 33.03
CA ILE A 27 6.10 5.54 31.63
C ILE A 27 5.20 4.58 30.85
N ILE A 28 4.08 5.08 30.37
CA ILE A 28 3.17 4.34 29.48
C ILE A 28 3.56 4.69 28.05
N ASN A 29 3.81 3.68 27.22
CA ASN A 29 4.04 3.86 25.79
C ASN A 29 2.84 3.30 25.02
N LEU A 30 2.17 4.18 24.27
CA LEU A 30 1.12 3.79 23.34
C LEU A 30 1.61 4.06 21.92
N CYS A 31 1.83 3.00 21.15
CA CYS A 31 2.21 3.12 19.75
C CYS A 31 1.04 2.71 18.86
N ALA A 32 0.69 3.56 17.91
CA ALA A 32 -0.25 3.27 16.84
C ALA A 32 0.50 3.21 15.50
N SER A 33 0.12 2.28 14.63
CA SER A 33 0.69 2.19 13.28
C SER A 33 -0.39 2.14 12.22
N VAL A 34 -0.16 2.84 11.12
CA VAL A 34 -1.01 2.85 9.93
C VAL A 34 -0.18 2.33 8.77
N ASN A 35 -0.74 1.35 8.05
CA ASN A 35 -0.07 0.71 6.94
C ASN A 35 -0.81 1.05 5.64
N ILE A 36 -0.10 1.61 4.66
CA ILE A 36 -0.67 2.05 3.39
C ILE A 36 -0.09 1.16 2.28
N ASN A 37 -0.96 0.41 1.63
CA ASN A 37 -0.63 -0.39 0.46
C ASN A 37 -1.24 0.23 -0.80
N VAL A 38 -0.40 0.47 -1.81
CA VAL A 38 -0.81 0.94 -3.13
C VAL A 38 -0.35 -0.07 -4.17
N SER A 39 -1.28 -0.55 -4.99
CA SER A 39 -0.98 -1.46 -6.11
C SER A 39 -1.50 -0.88 -7.41
N ILE A 40 -0.63 -0.85 -8.43
CA ILE A 40 -0.98 -0.44 -9.80
C ILE A 40 -0.83 -1.65 -10.72
N SER A 41 -1.89 -1.96 -11.44
CA SER A 41 -1.96 -3.08 -12.38
C SER A 41 -2.11 -2.57 -13.81
N LEU A 42 -1.18 -2.96 -14.68
CA LEU A 42 -1.17 -2.63 -16.11
C LEU A 42 -1.44 -3.91 -16.91
N SER A 43 -2.52 -3.90 -17.70
CA SER A 43 -2.85 -4.97 -18.64
C SER A 43 -2.56 -4.52 -20.07
N THR A 44 -1.84 -5.36 -20.81
CA THR A 44 -1.68 -5.19 -22.26
C THR A 44 -2.59 -6.16 -22.97
N SER A 45 -3.53 -5.64 -23.76
CA SER A 45 -4.25 -6.39 -24.78
C SER A 45 -3.36 -6.48 -26.02
N ILE A 46 -3.14 -7.70 -26.50
CA ILE A 46 -2.46 -7.91 -27.79
C ILE A 46 -3.50 -7.54 -28.86
N PRO A 47 -3.24 -6.55 -29.74
CA PRO A 47 -4.10 -6.34 -30.89
C PRO A 47 -3.96 -7.58 -31.77
N VAL A 48 -5.03 -8.37 -31.86
CA VAL A 48 -5.12 -9.46 -32.82
C VAL A 48 -5.27 -8.80 -34.18
N ASN A 49 -4.14 -8.46 -34.80
CA ASN A 49 -4.13 -7.94 -36.16
C ASN A 49 -4.57 -9.12 -37.05
N ASN A 50 -5.85 -9.13 -37.41
CA ASN A 50 -6.44 -10.18 -38.21
C ASN A 50 -6.04 -9.90 -39.67
N PRO A 51 -5.12 -10.66 -40.30
CA PRO A 51 -4.64 -10.36 -41.65
C PRO A 51 -5.72 -10.54 -42.74
N TYR A 52 -6.94 -10.95 -42.38
CA TYR A 52 -8.04 -11.22 -43.30
C TYR A 52 -9.07 -10.10 -43.47
N GLN A 53 -8.95 -8.96 -42.78
CA GLN A 53 -10.02 -7.94 -42.78
C GLN A 53 -9.92 -6.88 -43.91
N SER A 54 -8.99 -7.05 -44.87
CA SER A 54 -8.80 -6.14 -46.03
C SER A 54 -9.31 -6.71 -47.36
N GLN A 55 -10.21 -7.71 -47.35
CA GLN A 55 -10.72 -8.33 -48.59
C GLN A 55 -12.19 -8.05 -48.91
N PHE A 56 -12.86 -7.18 -48.16
CA PHE A 56 -14.21 -6.75 -48.53
C PHE A 56 -14.20 -5.25 -48.87
N PHE A 57 -14.19 -5.01 -50.19
CA PHE A 57 -14.82 -3.89 -50.86
C PHE A 57 -16.24 -3.65 -50.34
#